data_AF-A0A9J5ZQY2-F1
#
_entry.id   AF-A0A9J5ZQY2-F1
#
_cell.length_a   1.000
_cell.length_b   1.000
_cell.length_c   1.000
_cell.angle_alpha   90.00
_cell.angle_beta   90.00
_cell.angle_gamma   90.00
#
_symmetry.space_group_name_H-M   'P 1'
#
loop_
_entity.id
_entity.type
_entity.pdbx_description
1 polymer ?
#
loop_
_entity_poly.entity_id
_entity_poly.type
_entity_poly.pdbx_seq_one_letter_code
_entity_poly.pdbx_strand_id
1 'polypeptide(L)'
;MTDFINPKESRTSISEMIKDVTEGLGVDYVFECTGIPSMLNEAIEASKLGIGIIVVIGAGHGLTRELNLVPLLCHRTLKGSVYGGIRLHSDLPALLHRCPNKA
;
A
#
# COMPACT_ATOMS: atom_id res chain seq x y z
N MET A 1 18.68 2.49 -3.93
CA MET A 1 18.75 2.14 -2.50
C MET A 1 17.35 1.74 -2.07
N THR A 2 17.18 0.67 -1.29
CA THR A 2 15.88 0.23 -0.76
C THR A 2 16.04 0.02 0.73
N ASP A 3 15.22 0.73 1.51
CA ASP A 3 15.20 0.58 2.96
C ASP A 3 14.29 -0.57 3.37
N PHE A 4 14.70 -1.30 4.41
CA PHE A 4 13.92 -2.38 5.00
C PHE A 4 13.61 -2.01 6.45
N ILE A 5 12.33 -2.00 6.79
CA ILE A 5 11.84 -1.67 8.13
C ILE A 5 11.30 -2.95 8.76
N ASN A 6 11.85 -3.34 9.91
CA ASN A 6 11.31 -4.41 10.74
C ASN A 6 10.43 -3.80 11.85
N PRO A 7 9.10 -3.99 11.82
CA PRO A 7 8.21 -3.41 12.83
C PRO A 7 8.50 -3.86 14.27
N LYS A 8 9.24 -4.96 14.47
CA LYS A 8 9.56 -5.50 15.79
C LYS A 8 10.73 -4.79 16.49
N GLU A 9 11.50 -4.00 15.76
CA GLU A 9 12.71 -3.34 16.29
C GLU A 9 12.43 -1.94 16.84
N SER A 10 11.23 -1.41 16.63
CA SER A 10 10.79 -0.12 17.16
C SER A 10 9.60 -0.26 18.13
N ARG A 11 9.40 0.78 18.94
CA ARG A 11 8.20 0.98 19.77
C ARG A 11 7.17 1.92 19.13
N THR A 12 7.52 2.55 18.02
CA THR A 12 6.66 3.47 17.26
C THR A 12 5.79 2.71 16.27
N SER A 13 4.75 3.37 15.73
CA SER A 13 3.90 2.76 14.71
C SER A 13 4.66 2.57 13.38
N ILE A 14 4.13 1.71 12.51
CA ILE A 14 4.75 1.45 11.19
C ILE A 14 4.74 2.71 10.34
N SER A 15 3.64 3.47 10.40
CA SER A 15 3.51 4.76 9.74
C SER A 15 4.52 5.81 10.23
N GLU A 16 4.83 5.84 11.53
CA GLU A 16 5.88 6.70 12.09
C GLU A 16 7.26 6.26 11.58
N MET A 17 7.59 4.96 11.64
CA MET A 17 8.86 4.45 11.10
C MET A 17 9.06 4.82 9.62
N ILE A 18 8.00 4.76 8.82
CA ILE A 18 8.05 5.17 7.40
C ILE A 18 8.26 6.68 7.28
N LYS A 19 7.59 7.49 8.12
CA LYS A 19 7.77 8.95 8.15
C LYS A 19 9.19 9.32 8.54
N ASP A 20 9.80 8.64 9.51
CA ASP A 20 11.16 8.91 9.97
C ASP A 20 12.19 8.77 8.85
N VAL A 21 12.05 7.75 7.99
CA VAL A 21 12.93 7.55 6.82
C VAL A 21 12.52 8.38 5.60
N THR A 22 11.42 9.14 5.68
CA THR A 22 10.90 10.01 4.61
C THR A 22 10.75 11.46 5.06
N GLU A 23 11.65 11.92 5.96
CA GLU A 23 11.73 13.31 6.41
C GLU A 23 10.41 13.84 7.03
N GLY A 24 9.64 12.94 7.65
CA GLY A 24 8.34 13.23 8.26
C GLY A 24 7.18 13.31 7.27
N LEU A 25 7.42 13.24 5.96
CA LEU A 25 6.41 13.48 4.94
C LEU A 25 5.53 12.26 4.67
N GLY A 26 6.08 11.06 4.81
CA GLY A 26 5.45 9.83 4.31
C GLY A 26 5.67 9.64 2.80
N VAL A 27 5.12 8.56 2.27
CA VAL A 27 5.37 8.14 0.88
C VAL A 27 4.24 8.56 -0.07
N ASP A 28 4.58 8.78 -1.34
CA ASP A 28 3.61 9.17 -2.38
C ASP A 28 2.65 8.02 -2.71
N TYR A 29 3.15 6.78 -2.70
CA TYR A 29 2.37 5.57 -2.98
C TYR A 29 2.59 4.52 -1.88
N VAL A 30 1.49 3.94 -1.41
CA VAL A 30 1.50 2.80 -0.48
C VAL A 30 0.76 1.64 -1.12
N PHE A 31 1.34 0.44 -1.06
CA PHE A 31 0.70 -0.80 -1.48
C PHE A 31 0.49 -1.69 -0.26
N GLU A 32 -0.77 -1.88 0.13
CA GLU A 32 -1.13 -2.81 1.20
C GLU A 32 -1.32 -4.20 0.58
N CYS A 33 -0.42 -5.13 0.91
CA CYS A 33 -0.36 -6.46 0.31
C CYS A 33 -0.52 -7.61 1.31
N THR A 34 -0.82 -7.31 2.58
CA THR A 34 -0.98 -8.30 3.65
C THR A 34 -2.43 -8.71 3.85
N GLY A 35 -3.39 -7.80 3.61
CA GLY A 35 -4.80 -8.01 3.90
C GLY A 35 -5.14 -7.96 5.40
N ILE A 36 -4.18 -7.62 6.26
CA ILE A 36 -4.40 -7.47 7.72
C ILE A 36 -5.15 -6.16 7.96
N PRO A 37 -6.31 -6.16 8.67
CA PRO A 37 -7.10 -4.94 8.87
C PRO A 37 -6.36 -3.77 9.51
N SER A 38 -5.54 -4.02 10.53
CA SER A 38 -4.77 -2.96 11.20
C SER A 38 -3.73 -2.30 10.29
N MET A 39 -3.14 -3.06 9.36
CA MET A 39 -2.14 -2.56 8.41
C MET A 39 -2.71 -1.55 7.43
N LEU A 40 -4.02 -1.55 7.19
CA LEU A 40 -4.65 -0.61 6.28
C LEU A 40 -4.65 0.82 6.85
N ASN A 41 -4.91 0.99 8.15
CA ASN A 41 -4.82 2.32 8.78
C ASN A 41 -3.37 2.81 8.82
N GLU A 42 -2.41 1.93 9.12
CA GLU A 42 -0.99 2.26 9.03
C GLU A 42 -0.59 2.68 7.62
N ALA A 43 -1.07 2.00 6.59
CA ALA A 43 -0.82 2.36 5.19
C ALA A 43 -1.38 3.75 4.84
N ILE A 44 -2.58 4.09 5.34
CA ILE A 44 -3.17 5.41 5.15
C ILE A 44 -2.33 6.49 5.86
N GLU A 45 -1.96 6.26 7.11
CA GLU A 45 -1.18 7.21 7.90
C GLU A 45 0.25 7.38 7.38
N ALA A 46 0.87 6.34 6.83
CA ALA A 46 2.20 6.35 6.23
C ALA A 46 2.26 7.14 4.92
N SER A 47 1.11 7.35 4.27
CA SER A 47 1.06 8.08 3.00
C SER A 47 1.13 9.59 3.21
N LYS A 48 1.69 10.26 2.20
CA LYS A 48 1.91 11.70 2.22
C LYS A 48 0.61 12.48 2.35
N LEU A 49 0.59 13.45 3.26
CA LEU A 49 -0.57 14.33 3.46
C LEU A 49 -0.93 15.04 2.14
N GLY A 50 -2.22 15.10 1.79
CA GLY A 50 -2.70 15.84 0.64
C GLY A 50 -2.62 15.11 -0.71
N ILE A 51 -1.54 14.36 -0.97
CA ILE A 51 -1.27 13.76 -2.29
C ILE A 51 -1.03 12.25 -2.28
N GLY A 52 -0.95 11.63 -1.10
CA GLY A 52 -0.67 10.20 -0.96
C GLY A 52 -1.76 9.32 -1.58
N ILE A 53 -1.32 8.28 -2.30
CA ILE A 53 -2.18 7.28 -2.92
C ILE A 53 -1.95 5.92 -2.25
N ILE A 54 -3.01 5.36 -1.69
CA ILE A 54 -3.01 4.05 -1.06
C ILE A 54 -3.72 3.06 -1.98
N VAL A 55 -3.04 1.96 -2.31
CA VAL A 55 -3.56 0.88 -3.15
C VAL A 55 -3.68 -0.38 -2.30
N VAL A 56 -4.92 -0.81 -2.07
CA VAL A 56 -5.23 -2.03 -1.33
C VAL A 56 -5.29 -3.19 -2.31
N ILE A 57 -4.39 -4.16 -2.13
CA ILE A 57 -4.26 -5.37 -2.94
C ILE A 57 -4.55 -6.61 -2.09
N GLY A 58 -4.11 -6.59 -0.83
CA GLY A 58 -4.29 -7.69 0.11
C GLY A 58 -5.76 -7.95 0.43
N ALA A 59 -6.18 -9.21 0.36
CA ALA A 59 -7.49 -9.66 0.81
C ALA A 59 -7.33 -10.50 2.08
N GLY A 60 -7.97 -10.08 3.16
CA GLY A 60 -8.07 -10.88 4.39
C GLY A 60 -9.47 -11.47 4.59
N HIS A 61 -9.62 -12.35 5.57
CA HIS A 61 -10.84 -13.12 5.83
C HIS A 61 -12.10 -12.29 6.16
N GLY A 62 -11.94 -11.05 6.65
CA GLY A 62 -13.05 -10.16 6.97
C GLY A 62 -13.56 -9.37 5.76
N LEU A 63 -14.89 -9.31 5.60
CA LEU A 63 -15.57 -8.49 4.59
C LEU A 63 -15.55 -6.99 4.91
N THR A 64 -15.51 -6.64 6.21
CA THR A 64 -15.51 -5.26 6.69
C THR A 64 -14.25 -4.96 7.49
N ARG A 65 -13.86 -3.68 7.51
CA ARG A 65 -12.70 -3.17 8.25
C ARG A 65 -13.02 -1.79 8.80
N GLU A 66 -12.53 -1.52 10.01
CA GLU A 66 -12.60 -0.18 10.60
C GLU A 66 -11.51 0.71 10.02
N LEU A 67 -11.88 1.92 9.63
CA LEU A 67 -10.99 2.91 9.02
C LEU A 67 -11.06 4.22 9.78
N ASN A 68 -9.89 4.80 10.08
CA ASN A 68 -9.80 6.19 10.47
C ASN A 68 -10.04 7.06 9.23
N LEU A 69 -11.14 7.82 9.22
CA LEU A 69 -11.51 8.66 8.08
C LEU A 69 -10.79 10.00 8.05
N VAL A 70 -10.28 10.49 9.18
CA VAL A 70 -9.64 11.82 9.26
C VAL A 70 -8.48 11.96 8.25
N PRO A 71 -7.56 10.99 8.12
CA PRO A 71 -6.48 11.08 7.14
C PRO A 71 -6.96 11.13 5.68
N LEU A 72 -8.09 10.48 5.37
CA LEU A 72 -8.70 10.49 4.03
C LEU A 72 -9.37 11.84 3.73
N LEU A 73 -10.00 12.45 4.74
CA LEU A 73 -10.53 13.81 4.63
C LEU A 73 -9.42 14.83 4.33
N CYS A 74 -8.18 14.57 4.74
CA CYS A 74 -7.00 15.35 4.38
C CYS A 74 -6.47 15.07 2.95
N HIS A 75 -7.37 14.85 2.00
CA HIS A 75 -7.12 14.69 0.56
C HIS A 75 -6.26 13.49 0.13
N ARG A 76 -6.01 12.51 1.01
CA ARG A 76 -5.42 11.23 0.59
C ARG A 76 -6.39 10.45 -0.28
N THR A 77 -5.85 9.61 -1.17
CA THR A 77 -6.66 8.81 -2.09
C THR A 77 -6.53 7.33 -1.77
N LEU A 78 -7.63 6.67 -1.42
CA LEU A 78 -7.70 5.21 -1.22
C LEU A 78 -8.28 4.53 -2.46
N LYS A 79 -7.58 3.52 -2.99
CA LYS A 79 -7.98 2.73 -4.15
C LYS A 79 -7.88 1.24 -3.83
N GLY A 80 -8.84 0.45 -4.31
CA GLY A 80 -8.72 -1.01 -4.35
C GLY A 80 -8.17 -1.46 -5.71
N SER A 81 -7.52 -2.62 -5.73
CA SER A 81 -7.04 -3.23 -6.97
C SER A 81 -7.20 -4.75 -6.95
N VAL A 82 -7.84 -5.29 -7.98
CA VAL A 82 -7.93 -6.73 -8.25
C VAL A 82 -7.08 -7.02 -9.49
N TYR A 83 -6.25 -8.07 -9.44
CA TYR A 83 -5.28 -8.40 -10.50
C TYR A 83 -4.36 -7.25 -10.92
N GLY A 84 -4.10 -6.28 -10.03
CA GLY A 84 -3.28 -5.11 -10.37
C GLY A 84 -3.91 -4.16 -11.39
N GLY A 85 -5.22 -4.29 -11.68
CA GLY A 85 -5.88 -3.53 -12.74
C GLY A 85 -5.58 -4.03 -14.16
N ILE A 86 -4.96 -5.21 -14.30
CA ILE A 86 -4.61 -5.81 -15.59
C ILE A 86 -5.88 -6.25 -16.31
N ARG A 87 -6.03 -5.86 -17.57
CA ARG A 87 -7.07 -6.41 -18.45
C ARG A 87 -6.59 -7.75 -19.00
N LEU A 88 -7.21 -8.84 -18.55
CA LEU A 88 -6.75 -10.21 -18.82
C LEU A 88 -6.55 -10.52 -20.32
N HIS A 89 -7.40 -10.01 -21.21
CA HIS A 89 -7.27 -10.31 -22.64
C HIS A 89 -6.18 -9.51 -23.35
N SER A 90 -6.00 -8.23 -23.02
CA SER A 90 -5.05 -7.35 -23.73
C SER A 90 -3.67 -7.29 -23.06
N ASP A 91 -3.63 -7.29 -21.72
CA ASP A 91 -2.44 -6.94 -20.96
C ASP A 91 -1.67 -8.20 -20.52
N LEU A 92 -2.38 -9.30 -20.24
CA LEU A 92 -1.75 -10.55 -19.80
C LEU A 92 -0.81 -11.17 -20.84
N PRO A 93 -1.16 -11.25 -22.14
CA PRO A 93 -0.23 -11.76 -23.15
C PRO A 93 1.06 -10.95 -23.19
N ALA A 94 0.94 -9.62 -23.18
CA ALA A 94 2.10 -8.71 -23.17
C ALA A 94 2.99 -8.91 -21.94
N LEU A 95 2.41 -9.17 -20.76
CA LEU A 95 3.16 -9.48 -19.54
C LEU A 95 3.93 -10.79 -19.68
N LEU A 96 3.30 -11.85 -20.21
CA LEU A 96 3.95 -13.15 -20.45
C LEU A 96 5.10 -13.05 -21.46
N HIS A 97 4.99 -12.18 -22.47
CA HIS A 97 6.08 -11.91 -23.41
C HIS A 97 7.32 -11.29 -22.76
N ARG A 98 7.16 -10.56 -21.65
CA ARG A 98 8.26 -9.94 -20.90
C ARG A 98 8.90 -10.88 -19.88
N CYS A 99 8.32 -12.06 -19.65
CA CYS A 99 8.89 -13.04 -18.72
C CYS A 99 10.15 -13.67 -19.35
N PRO A 100 11.34 -13.53 -18.74
CA PRO A 100 12.60 -13.94 -19.35
C PRO A 100 12.75 -15.47 -19.52
N ASN A 101 11.97 -16.26 -18.79
CA ASN A 101 11.98 -17.73 -18.86
C ASN A 101 10.67 -18.26 -19.46
N LYS A 102 10.50 -18.09 -20.77
CA LYS A 102 9.54 -18.92 -21.51
C LYS A 102 10.14 -20.33 -21.61
N ALA A 103 9.57 -21.28 -20.87
CA ALA A 103 9.79 -22.69 -21.13
C ALA A 103 9.22 -23.07 -22.51
#